data_AF-F4PPD7-F1
#
_entry.id   AF-F4PPD7-F1
#
_cell.length_a   1.000
_cell.length_b   1.000
_cell.length_c   1.000
_cell.angle_alpha   90.00
_cell.angle_beta   90.00
_cell.angle_gamma   90.00
#
_symmetry.space_group_name_H-M   'P 1'
#
loop_
_entity.id
_entity.type
_entity.pdbx_description
1 polymer ?
#
loop_
_entity_poly.entity_id
_entity_poly.type
_entity_poly.pdbx_seq_one_letter_code
_entity_poly.pdbx_strand_id
1 'polypeptide(L)'
;MYKVLSLLFVLLSVIFAVQACAGDYDPSKVTIGGNCPATSFAQWKQLDEGVVLNPTDIPIDELVIHQAGMAHVIEVAKALNKKFVASIYFPNGTLACIGVNTGSPNMIAHGETVAINNCTALYGIKSFTNFTLYTTGEPCAMCAGALVWADFKTIVWGTFNRDLYCKICMSNIPMDSSYIFARAFGLGANKAPRVIGGVLRAQSDAWFGSYCSRPTSIYYIKPECACNKAISVSQRVVTSYSGYTQFEVSLVNYGPAVQGMIVQSDYTLGNNDIWTLNSTLAASGVAPNTYTFYPYKDLFNANEVLTFGYRIQGSYAANFTLQFNYAS
;
A
#
# COMPACT_ATOMS: atom_id res chain seq x y z
N MET A 1 6.12 -8.52 -60.47
CA MET A 1 7.01 -9.28 -59.56
C MET A 1 6.72 -9.04 -58.06
N TYR A 2 6.22 -7.89 -57.61
CA TYR A 2 5.95 -7.64 -56.18
C TYR A 2 4.74 -8.39 -55.58
N LYS A 3 3.67 -8.67 -56.34
CA LYS A 3 2.47 -9.37 -55.81
C LYS A 3 2.69 -10.87 -55.53
N VAL A 4 3.65 -11.51 -56.19
CA VAL A 4 3.94 -12.95 -56.02
C VAL A 4 4.80 -13.20 -54.77
N LEU A 5 5.69 -12.26 -54.43
CA LEU A 5 6.56 -12.36 -53.26
C LEU A 5 5.78 -12.19 -51.94
N SER A 6 4.76 -11.33 -51.92
CA SER A 6 3.89 -11.14 -50.74
C SER A 6 2.96 -12.33 -50.49
N LEU A 7 2.46 -13.00 -51.54
CA LEU A 7 1.66 -14.23 -51.36
C LEU A 7 2.50 -15.39 -50.85
N LEU A 8 3.75 -15.54 -51.31
CA LEU A 8 4.65 -16.59 -50.85
C LEU A 8 5.02 -16.43 -49.37
N PHE A 9 5.24 -15.19 -48.90
CA PHE A 9 5.53 -14.91 -47.49
C PHE A 9 4.33 -15.18 -46.58
N VAL A 10 3.12 -14.81 -47.02
CA VAL A 10 1.88 -15.11 -46.28
C VAL A 10 1.63 -16.62 -46.23
N LEU A 11 1.79 -17.36 -47.34
CA LEU A 11 1.64 -18.82 -47.33
C LEU A 11 2.69 -19.52 -46.44
N LEU A 12 3.96 -19.11 -46.47
CA LEU A 12 4.99 -19.71 -45.61
C LEU A 12 4.70 -19.44 -44.12
N SER A 13 4.22 -18.24 -43.77
CA SER A 13 3.86 -17.93 -42.37
C SER A 13 2.64 -18.72 -41.86
N VAL A 14 1.69 -19.05 -42.74
CA VAL A 14 0.52 -19.87 -42.38
C VAL A 14 0.92 -21.35 -42.24
N ILE A 15 1.82 -21.88 -43.06
CA ILE A 15 2.27 -23.28 -42.96
C ILE A 15 3.10 -23.51 -41.68
N PHE A 16 3.95 -22.57 -41.26
CA PHE A 16 4.69 -22.69 -40.00
C PHE A 16 3.82 -22.48 -38.74
N ALA A 17 2.69 -21.77 -38.84
CA ALA A 17 1.76 -21.60 -37.73
C ALA A 17 0.91 -22.87 -37.46
N VAL A 18 0.65 -23.69 -38.49
CA VAL A 18 -0.18 -24.89 -38.37
C VAL A 18 0.57 -26.09 -37.77
N GLN A 19 1.91 -26.11 -37.83
CA GLN A 19 2.71 -27.23 -37.32
C GLN A 19 3.14 -27.11 -35.85
N ALA A 20 2.89 -25.98 -35.17
CA ALA A 20 3.33 -25.76 -33.79
C ALA A 20 2.30 -26.15 -32.72
N CYS A 21 1.07 -26.53 -33.09
CA CYS A 21 -0.01 -26.82 -32.13
C CYS A 21 -0.90 -27.96 -32.64
N ALA A 22 -0.44 -29.20 -32.57
CA ALA A 22 -1.28 -30.37 -32.81
C ALA A 22 -0.96 -31.53 -31.84
N GLY A 23 -0.57 -31.22 -30.61
CA GLY A 23 -0.87 -32.11 -29.50
C GLY A 23 -2.21 -31.67 -28.94
N ASP A 24 -3.23 -32.52 -29.00
CA ASP A 24 -4.48 -32.27 -28.28
C ASP A 24 -4.12 -32.00 -26.81
N TYR A 25 -4.48 -30.82 -26.29
CA TYR A 25 -4.32 -30.52 -24.88
C TYR A 25 -5.14 -31.54 -24.08
N ASP A 26 -4.45 -32.45 -23.39
CA ASP A 26 -5.04 -33.50 -22.58
C ASP A 26 -4.82 -33.17 -21.08
N PRO A 27 -5.80 -32.57 -20.38
CA PRO A 27 -5.65 -32.19 -18.97
C PRO A 27 -5.43 -33.39 -18.04
N SER A 28 -5.67 -34.64 -18.50
CA SER A 28 -5.38 -35.85 -17.74
C SER A 28 -3.92 -36.29 -17.81
N LYS A 29 -3.15 -35.77 -18.77
CA LYS A 29 -1.72 -36.03 -18.94
C LYS A 29 -0.83 -34.88 -18.47
N VAL A 30 -1.42 -33.76 -18.05
CA VAL A 30 -0.68 -32.63 -17.47
C VAL A 30 -0.51 -32.88 -15.98
N THR A 31 0.73 -33.13 -15.56
CA THR A 31 1.07 -33.11 -14.12
C THR A 31 1.07 -31.66 -13.63
N ILE A 32 0.09 -31.30 -12.79
CA ILE A 32 0.00 -30.00 -12.11
C ILE A 32 0.36 -30.20 -10.65
N GLY A 33 1.17 -29.30 -10.08
CA GLY A 33 1.31 -29.21 -8.62
C GLY A 33 2.56 -29.88 -8.02
N GLY A 34 3.73 -29.31 -8.29
CA GLY A 34 5.00 -29.79 -7.69
C GLY A 34 5.03 -29.68 -6.15
N ASN A 35 4.69 -28.52 -5.59
CA ASN A 35 4.71 -28.28 -4.13
C ASN A 35 3.31 -28.26 -3.48
N CYS A 36 2.26 -28.24 -4.28
CA CYS A 36 0.86 -28.28 -3.84
C CYS A 36 0.13 -29.30 -4.70
N PRO A 37 -0.68 -30.22 -4.14
CA PRO A 37 -1.44 -31.17 -4.94
C PRO A 37 -2.34 -30.48 -5.98
N ALA A 38 -2.56 -31.11 -7.14
CA ALA A 38 -3.45 -30.60 -8.20
C ALA A 38 -4.88 -30.28 -7.71
N THR A 39 -5.32 -30.92 -6.62
CA THR A 39 -6.63 -30.72 -5.98
C THR A 39 -6.66 -29.57 -4.97
N SER A 40 -5.53 -28.95 -4.66
CA SER A 40 -5.41 -27.89 -3.67
C SER A 40 -5.51 -26.51 -4.30
N PHE A 41 -6.31 -25.62 -3.70
CA PHE A 41 -6.24 -24.19 -4.00
C PHE A 41 -4.98 -23.59 -3.37
N ALA A 42 -3.95 -23.38 -4.18
CA ALA A 42 -2.75 -22.69 -3.74
C ALA A 42 -3.09 -21.26 -3.27
N GLN A 43 -2.64 -20.91 -2.07
CA GLN A 43 -2.78 -19.58 -1.51
C GLN A 43 -1.52 -18.78 -1.80
N TRP A 44 -1.68 -17.48 -2.08
CA TRP A 44 -0.56 -16.56 -2.11
C TRP A 44 0.06 -16.46 -0.72
N LYS A 45 1.37 -16.18 -0.66
CA LYS A 45 1.99 -15.74 0.59
C LYS A 45 1.23 -14.50 1.08
N GLN A 46 0.63 -14.59 2.26
CA GLN A 46 0.01 -13.44 2.90
C GLN A 46 1.12 -12.48 3.33
N LEU A 47 1.01 -11.23 2.90
CA LEU A 47 1.93 -10.15 3.21
C LEU A 47 1.12 -8.90 3.50
N ASP A 48 1.63 -8.11 4.45
CA ASP A 48 1.21 -6.74 4.67
C ASP A 48 1.52 -5.86 3.46
N GLU A 49 1.13 -4.60 3.54
CA GLU A 49 1.49 -3.60 2.53
C GLU A 49 2.99 -3.37 2.45
N GLY A 50 3.47 -2.99 1.27
CA GLY A 50 4.86 -2.61 1.05
C GLY A 50 5.20 -1.32 1.79
N VAL A 51 6.47 -1.19 2.19
CA VAL A 51 6.96 0.03 2.85
C VAL A 51 6.85 1.22 1.91
N VAL A 52 6.16 2.28 2.32
CA VAL A 52 6.11 3.58 1.63
C VAL A 52 6.87 4.60 2.46
N LEU A 53 7.93 5.19 1.90
CA LEU A 53 8.68 6.26 2.56
C LEU A 53 7.92 7.57 2.44
N ASN A 54 7.85 8.33 3.53
CA ASN A 54 7.37 9.72 3.52
C ASN A 54 8.53 10.67 3.24
N PRO A 55 8.25 11.94 2.90
CA PRO A 55 9.29 12.95 2.70
C PRO A 55 10.22 13.13 3.91
N THR A 56 9.73 12.85 5.12
CA THR A 56 10.49 12.92 6.37
C THR A 56 11.42 11.73 6.60
N ASP A 57 11.23 10.65 5.85
CA ASP A 57 11.95 9.38 6.06
C ASP A 57 13.20 9.28 5.17
N ILE A 58 13.48 10.31 4.36
CA ILE A 58 14.60 10.37 3.41
C ILE A 58 15.52 11.57 3.71
N PRO A 59 16.82 11.49 3.36
CA PRO A 59 17.75 12.60 3.48
C PRO A 59 17.28 13.87 2.77
N ILE A 60 17.62 15.04 3.32
CA ILE A 60 17.13 16.33 2.81
C ILE A 60 17.67 16.66 1.41
N ASP A 61 18.90 16.28 1.11
CA ASP A 61 19.54 16.41 -0.19
C ASP A 61 18.86 15.53 -1.25
N GLU A 62 18.44 14.33 -0.87
CA GLU A 62 17.63 13.47 -1.72
C GLU A 62 16.22 14.05 -1.94
N LEU A 63 15.58 14.55 -0.87
CA LEU A 63 14.23 15.12 -0.94
C LEU A 63 14.16 16.27 -1.94
N VAL A 64 15.18 17.14 -1.99
CA VAL A 64 15.23 18.27 -2.94
C VAL A 64 15.16 17.78 -4.40
N ILE A 65 15.82 16.68 -4.73
CA ILE A 65 15.77 16.07 -6.07
C ILE A 65 14.34 15.62 -6.39
N HIS A 66 13.70 14.92 -5.44
CA HIS A 66 12.35 14.43 -5.64
C HIS A 66 11.30 15.55 -5.68
N GLN A 67 11.50 16.62 -4.92
CA GLN A 67 10.68 17.83 -4.99
C GLN A 67 10.81 18.51 -6.36
N ALA A 68 12.01 18.59 -6.95
CA ALA A 68 12.19 19.13 -8.29
C ALA A 68 11.47 18.29 -9.36
N GLY A 69 11.61 16.96 -9.30
CA GLY A 69 10.91 16.04 -10.19
C GLY A 69 9.37 16.13 -10.08
N MET A 70 8.86 16.21 -8.84
CA MET A 70 7.43 16.39 -8.59
C MET A 70 6.92 17.77 -9.00
N ALA A 71 7.69 18.84 -8.77
CA ALA A 71 7.31 20.18 -9.18
C ALA A 71 7.12 20.24 -10.70
N HIS A 72 8.08 19.67 -11.45
CA HIS A 72 8.00 19.59 -12.91
C HIS A 72 6.76 18.82 -13.39
N VAL A 73 6.48 17.62 -12.84
CA VAL A 73 5.32 16.83 -13.31
C VAL A 73 3.99 17.52 -12.99
N ILE A 74 3.91 18.26 -11.88
CA ILE A 74 2.74 19.09 -11.51
C ILE A 74 2.60 20.30 -12.45
N GLU A 75 3.70 20.95 -12.83
CA GLU A 75 3.69 22.06 -13.80
C GLU A 75 3.21 21.60 -15.17
N VAL A 76 3.67 20.45 -15.66
CA VAL A 76 3.18 19.83 -16.90
C VAL A 76 1.68 19.53 -16.79
N ALA A 77 1.26 18.96 -15.66
CA ALA A 77 -0.15 18.68 -15.39
C ALA A 77 -1.02 19.95 -15.49
N LYS A 78 -0.55 21.05 -14.90
CA LYS A 78 -1.20 22.37 -14.97
C LYS A 78 -1.23 22.93 -16.40
N ALA A 79 -0.07 22.96 -17.07
CA ALA A 79 0.07 23.51 -18.41
C ALA A 79 -0.82 22.79 -19.44
N LEU A 80 -0.99 21.47 -19.28
CA LEU A 80 -1.83 20.66 -20.16
C LEU A 80 -3.29 20.54 -19.69
N ASN A 81 -3.62 21.11 -18.53
CA ASN A 81 -4.92 20.95 -17.88
C ASN A 81 -5.34 19.47 -17.71
N LYS A 82 -4.42 18.65 -17.20
CA LYS A 82 -4.59 17.21 -16.97
C LYS A 82 -4.23 16.86 -15.54
N LYS A 83 -5.02 15.99 -14.91
CA LYS A 83 -4.84 15.63 -13.49
C LYS A 83 -3.80 14.53 -13.28
N PHE A 84 -3.80 13.53 -14.15
CA PHE A 84 -2.92 12.37 -14.09
C PHE A 84 -1.82 12.49 -15.13
N VAL A 85 -0.61 12.78 -14.67
CA VAL A 85 0.60 12.93 -15.48
C VAL A 85 1.74 12.23 -14.78
N ALA A 86 2.56 11.52 -15.55
CA ALA A 86 3.79 10.92 -15.09
C ALA A 86 4.98 11.41 -15.91
N SER A 87 6.16 11.37 -15.32
CA SER A 87 7.44 11.65 -15.98
C SER A 87 8.49 10.66 -15.52
N ILE A 88 9.31 10.21 -16.48
CA ILE A 88 10.36 9.22 -16.27
C ILE A 88 11.70 9.92 -16.45
N TYR A 89 12.65 9.63 -15.57
CA TYR A 89 13.99 10.19 -15.58
C TYR A 89 15.04 9.10 -15.69
N PHE A 90 16.07 9.38 -16.48
CA PHE A 90 17.29 8.57 -16.56
C PHE A 90 18.04 8.57 -15.21
N PRO A 91 18.95 7.61 -14.98
CA PRO A 91 19.75 7.55 -13.76
C PRO A 91 20.60 8.80 -13.50
N ASN A 92 20.94 9.56 -14.55
CA ASN A 92 21.68 10.82 -14.46
C ASN A 92 20.80 12.04 -14.11
N GLY A 93 19.51 11.83 -13.82
CA GLY A 93 18.56 12.89 -13.47
C GLY A 93 18.02 13.67 -14.66
N THR A 94 18.30 13.28 -15.90
CA THR A 94 17.72 13.92 -17.10
C THR A 94 16.32 13.37 -17.37
N LEU A 95 15.38 14.25 -17.72
CA LEU A 95 14.04 13.85 -18.13
C LEU A 95 14.11 12.98 -19.39
N ALA A 96 13.54 11.78 -19.32
CA ALA A 96 13.47 10.85 -20.44
C ALA A 96 12.16 11.03 -21.22
N CYS A 97 11.02 10.90 -20.54
CA CYS A 97 9.69 10.94 -21.15
C CYS A 97 8.63 11.49 -20.21
N ILE A 98 7.55 11.99 -20.81
CA ILE A 98 6.32 12.38 -20.13
C ILE A 98 5.19 11.51 -20.65
N GLY A 99 4.28 11.14 -19.77
CA GLY A 99 3.02 10.52 -20.12
C GLY A 99 1.86 11.24 -19.48
N VAL A 100 0.79 11.42 -20.24
CA VAL A 100 -0.38 12.19 -19.85
C VAL A 100 -1.58 11.29 -20.03
N ASN A 101 -2.46 11.23 -19.03
CA ASN A 101 -3.68 10.45 -19.15
C ASN A 101 -4.56 11.02 -20.28
N THR A 102 -4.80 10.21 -21.32
CA THR A 102 -5.66 10.57 -22.45
C THR A 102 -7.10 10.08 -22.26
N GLY A 103 -7.31 9.04 -21.44
CA GLY A 103 -8.59 8.33 -21.35
C GLY A 103 -8.97 7.72 -22.70
N SER A 104 -10.24 7.88 -23.09
CA SER A 104 -10.79 7.38 -24.36
C SER A 104 -9.94 7.76 -25.59
N PRO A 105 -9.78 6.86 -26.60
CA PRO A 105 -10.42 5.55 -26.72
C PRO A 105 -9.74 4.44 -25.91
N ASN A 106 -8.55 4.68 -25.38
CA ASN A 106 -7.79 3.68 -24.64
C ASN A 106 -7.92 3.91 -23.12
N MET A 107 -8.84 3.20 -22.48
CA MET A 107 -9.12 3.37 -21.04
C MET A 107 -7.94 3.00 -20.13
N ILE A 108 -6.89 2.35 -20.66
CA ILE A 108 -5.66 2.05 -19.92
C ILE A 108 -4.51 3.04 -20.20
N ALA A 109 -4.75 4.09 -21.00
CA ALA A 109 -3.79 5.15 -21.31
C ALA A 109 -3.68 6.18 -20.17
N HIS A 110 -3.25 5.70 -19.01
CA HIS A 110 -2.90 6.50 -17.84
C HIS A 110 -1.53 7.16 -18.01
N GLY A 111 -1.22 8.18 -17.19
CA GLY A 111 0.03 8.91 -17.31
C GLY A 111 1.25 8.00 -17.25
N GLU A 112 1.23 7.03 -16.34
CA GLU A 112 2.30 6.05 -16.09
C GLU A 112 2.51 5.11 -17.28
N THR A 113 1.42 4.54 -17.82
CA THR A 113 1.51 3.61 -18.97
C THR A 113 1.89 4.34 -20.25
N VAL A 114 1.37 5.55 -20.46
CA VAL A 114 1.76 6.39 -21.59
C VAL A 114 3.23 6.80 -21.50
N ALA A 115 3.74 7.13 -20.30
CA ALA A 115 5.15 7.49 -20.11
C ALA A 115 6.07 6.31 -20.46
N ILE A 116 5.72 5.10 -19.98
CA ILE A 116 6.44 3.86 -20.32
C ILE A 116 6.44 3.65 -21.83
N ASN A 117 5.27 3.69 -22.47
CA ASN A 117 5.15 3.46 -23.91
C ASN A 117 5.96 4.48 -24.74
N ASN A 118 5.91 5.76 -24.36
CA ASN A 118 6.70 6.80 -25.00
C ASN A 118 8.20 6.52 -24.88
N CYS A 119 8.68 6.13 -23.69
CA CYS A 119 10.08 5.79 -23.47
C CYS A 119 10.55 4.54 -24.21
N THR A 120 9.73 3.50 -24.22
CA THR A 120 10.01 2.28 -24.98
C THR A 120 10.09 2.57 -26.47
N ALA A 121 9.17 3.37 -27.01
CA ALA A 121 9.14 3.73 -28.42
C ALA A 121 10.32 4.63 -28.84
N LEU A 122 10.69 5.61 -28.01
CA LEU A 122 11.75 6.57 -28.32
C LEU A 122 13.17 5.97 -28.16
N TYR A 123 13.39 5.18 -27.11
CA TYR A 123 14.73 4.74 -26.72
C TYR A 123 14.95 3.23 -26.82
N GLY A 124 13.93 2.45 -27.17
CA GLY A 124 14.02 0.98 -27.19
C GLY A 124 14.26 0.37 -25.80
N ILE A 125 13.87 1.07 -24.73
CA ILE A 125 14.06 0.62 -23.35
C ILE A 125 13.27 -0.67 -23.11
N LYS A 126 13.97 -1.70 -22.60
CA LYS A 126 13.38 -3.00 -22.26
C LYS A 126 13.13 -3.18 -20.76
N SER A 127 13.74 -2.33 -19.94
CA SER A 127 13.69 -2.38 -18.49
C SER A 127 14.03 -1.02 -17.88
N PHE A 128 13.39 -0.67 -16.77
CA PHE A 128 13.54 0.61 -16.06
C PHE A 128 14.31 0.48 -14.72
N THR A 129 15.18 -0.55 -14.60
CA THR A 129 15.91 -0.95 -13.37
C THR A 129 16.71 0.15 -12.66
N ASN A 130 17.00 1.27 -13.32
CA ASN A 130 17.71 2.40 -12.72
C ASN A 130 16.99 3.75 -12.92
N PHE A 131 15.76 3.72 -13.41
CA PHE A 131 14.97 4.93 -13.69
C PHE A 131 14.14 5.31 -12.47
N THR A 132 13.82 6.61 -12.41
CA THR A 132 12.85 7.14 -11.45
C THR A 132 11.61 7.59 -12.20
N LEU A 133 10.43 7.22 -11.70
CA LEU A 133 9.15 7.72 -12.17
C LEU A 133 8.54 8.66 -11.12
N TYR A 134 8.12 9.84 -11.57
CA TYR A 134 7.32 10.79 -10.79
C TYR A 134 5.91 10.84 -11.37
N THR A 135 4.88 10.74 -10.52
CA THR A 135 3.48 10.83 -10.94
C THR A 135 2.66 11.71 -10.00
N THR A 136 1.71 12.47 -10.53
CA THR A 136 0.92 13.43 -9.74
C THR A 136 0.08 12.77 -8.64
N GLY A 137 -0.43 11.56 -8.92
CA GLY A 137 -1.18 10.74 -7.97
C GLY A 137 -0.60 9.34 -7.88
N GLU A 138 -0.85 8.68 -6.76
CA GLU A 138 -0.44 7.30 -6.52
C GLU A 138 -0.91 6.37 -7.65
N PRO A 139 -0.03 5.48 -8.17
CA PRO A 139 -0.40 4.55 -9.24
C PRO A 139 -1.60 3.69 -8.86
N CYS A 140 -2.62 3.63 -9.71
CA CYS A 140 -3.73 2.70 -9.51
C CYS A 140 -3.26 1.24 -9.66
N ALA A 141 -4.14 0.28 -9.33
CA ALA A 141 -3.82 -1.15 -9.39
C ALA A 141 -3.13 -1.60 -10.70
N MET A 142 -3.64 -1.13 -11.83
CA MET A 142 -3.07 -1.39 -13.15
C MET A 142 -1.68 -0.78 -13.32
N CYS A 143 -1.52 0.49 -12.96
CA CYS A 143 -0.26 1.22 -13.12
C CYS A 143 0.80 0.67 -12.17
N ALA A 144 0.45 0.36 -10.93
CA ALA A 144 1.34 -0.30 -9.98
C ALA A 144 1.86 -1.63 -10.55
N GLY A 145 0.98 -2.48 -11.08
CA GLY A 145 1.39 -3.72 -11.76
C GLY A 145 2.32 -3.45 -12.95
N ALA A 146 1.97 -2.50 -13.81
CA ALA A 146 2.80 -2.12 -14.96
C ALA A 146 4.20 -1.63 -14.56
N LEU A 147 4.31 -0.86 -13.48
CA LEU A 147 5.59 -0.35 -12.96
C LEU A 147 6.47 -1.47 -12.40
N VAL A 148 5.88 -2.48 -11.75
CA VAL A 148 6.61 -3.68 -11.31
C VAL A 148 7.10 -4.48 -12.52
N TRP A 149 6.24 -4.72 -13.52
CA TRP A 149 6.63 -5.43 -14.75
C TRP A 149 7.71 -4.71 -15.56
N ALA A 150 7.67 -3.37 -15.55
CA ALA A 150 8.67 -2.54 -16.20
C ALA A 150 9.98 -2.41 -15.39
N ASP A 151 10.04 -3.00 -14.19
CA ASP A 151 11.24 -3.09 -13.34
C ASP A 151 11.75 -1.72 -12.86
N PHE A 152 10.87 -0.79 -12.46
CA PHE A 152 11.31 0.52 -11.96
C PHE A 152 12.10 0.41 -10.65
N LYS A 153 13.17 1.19 -10.53
CA LYS A 153 13.92 1.31 -9.27
C LYS A 153 13.19 2.14 -8.23
N THR A 154 12.68 3.30 -8.66
CA THR A 154 12.13 4.30 -7.75
C THR A 154 10.87 4.90 -8.34
N ILE A 155 9.82 4.96 -7.52
CA ILE A 155 8.52 5.55 -7.87
C ILE A 155 8.19 6.58 -6.81
N VAL A 156 7.83 7.77 -7.25
CA VAL A 156 7.53 8.91 -6.40
C VAL A 156 6.18 9.49 -6.79
N TRP A 157 5.33 9.79 -5.81
CA TRP A 157 4.04 10.41 -6.07
C TRP A 157 3.66 11.50 -5.07
N GLY A 158 2.70 12.33 -5.48
CA GLY A 158 2.14 13.39 -4.66
C GLY A 158 0.90 12.95 -3.87
N THR A 159 -0.24 12.85 -4.53
CA THR A 159 -1.53 12.54 -3.88
C THR A 159 -1.66 11.04 -3.63
N PHE A 160 -2.07 10.61 -2.44
CA PHE A 160 -2.34 9.18 -2.19
C PHE A 160 -3.66 8.73 -2.80
N ASN A 161 -3.77 7.45 -3.15
CA ASN A 161 -4.99 6.90 -3.71
C ASN A 161 -6.16 6.99 -2.72
N ARG A 162 -5.91 6.72 -1.45
CA ARG A 162 -6.88 6.95 -0.37
C ARG A 162 -7.36 8.41 -0.28
N ASP A 163 -6.54 9.40 -0.62
CA ASP A 163 -6.97 10.80 -0.65
C ASP A 163 -7.85 11.08 -1.88
N LEU A 164 -7.47 10.56 -3.04
CA LEU A 164 -8.27 10.64 -4.27
C LEU A 164 -9.69 10.10 -4.01
N TYR A 165 -9.80 8.96 -3.35
CA TYR A 165 -11.08 8.34 -3.00
C TYR A 165 -11.78 9.08 -1.85
N CYS A 166 -11.18 9.15 -0.65
CA CYS A 166 -11.87 9.59 0.57
C CYS A 166 -12.01 11.10 0.72
N LYS A 167 -10.99 11.88 0.36
CA LYS A 167 -10.95 13.33 0.57
C LYS A 167 -11.46 14.09 -0.67
N ILE A 168 -11.14 13.57 -1.84
CA ILE A 168 -11.40 14.22 -3.13
C ILE A 168 -12.71 13.69 -3.77
N CYS A 169 -13.25 12.56 -3.28
CA CYS A 169 -14.44 11.88 -3.80
C CYS A 169 -14.33 11.53 -5.29
N MET A 170 -13.10 11.27 -5.76
CA MET A 170 -12.84 10.80 -7.11
C MET A 170 -12.94 9.28 -7.15
N SER A 171 -13.67 8.76 -8.13
CA SER A 171 -13.78 7.33 -8.39
C SER A 171 -12.40 6.73 -8.67
N ASN A 172 -11.98 5.76 -7.87
CA ASN A 172 -10.80 4.94 -8.11
C ASN A 172 -11.00 3.56 -7.46
N ILE A 173 -10.17 2.58 -7.82
CA ILE A 173 -10.10 1.31 -7.08
C ILE A 173 -9.46 1.63 -5.72
N PRO A 174 -10.16 1.43 -4.58
CA PRO A 174 -9.66 1.80 -3.26
C PRO A 174 -8.65 0.77 -2.75
N MET A 175 -7.49 0.72 -3.38
CA MET A 175 -6.38 -0.15 -3.03
C MET A 175 -5.08 0.64 -3.18
N ASP A 176 -4.27 0.65 -2.12
CA ASP A 176 -2.98 1.31 -2.14
C ASP A 176 -1.99 0.49 -2.99
N SER A 177 -1.14 1.20 -3.73
CA SER A 177 -0.17 0.64 -4.66
C SER A 177 0.90 -0.21 -3.95
N SER A 178 1.18 0.12 -2.68
CA SER A 178 2.04 -0.61 -1.74
C SER A 178 1.67 -2.09 -1.64
N TYR A 179 0.37 -2.42 -1.70
CA TYR A 179 -0.12 -3.79 -1.65
C TYR A 179 0.37 -4.62 -2.84
N ILE A 180 0.42 -4.03 -4.03
CA ILE A 180 0.93 -4.70 -5.23
C ILE A 180 2.46 -4.76 -5.20
N PHE A 181 3.12 -3.68 -4.81
CA PHE A 181 4.59 -3.63 -4.74
C PHE A 181 5.17 -4.67 -3.78
N ALA A 182 4.51 -4.95 -2.64
CA ALA A 182 4.91 -6.01 -1.71
C ALA A 182 4.92 -7.42 -2.35
N ARG A 183 4.15 -7.62 -3.42
CA ARG A 183 4.01 -8.92 -4.11
C ARG A 183 4.98 -9.10 -5.29
N ALA A 184 5.87 -8.13 -5.50
CA ALA A 184 6.90 -8.22 -6.54
C ALA A 184 7.87 -9.42 -6.36
N PHE A 185 7.91 -10.05 -5.18
CA PHE A 185 8.66 -11.29 -4.94
C PHE A 185 8.33 -12.40 -5.95
N GLY A 186 7.12 -12.41 -6.52
CA GLY A 186 6.71 -13.36 -7.54
C GLY A 186 7.46 -13.22 -8.87
N LEU A 187 8.16 -12.11 -9.09
CA LEU A 187 8.91 -11.82 -10.33
C LEU A 187 10.43 -11.97 -10.17
N GLY A 188 10.89 -12.38 -8.99
CA GLY A 188 12.29 -12.53 -8.63
C GLY A 188 12.70 -11.68 -7.43
N ALA A 189 13.88 -11.97 -6.89
CA ALA A 189 14.47 -11.17 -5.82
C ALA A 189 14.72 -9.74 -6.31
N ASN A 190 14.48 -8.75 -5.44
CA ASN A 190 14.76 -7.33 -5.67
C ASN A 190 13.93 -6.64 -6.77
N LYS A 191 12.75 -7.18 -7.10
CA LYS A 191 11.80 -6.56 -8.05
C LYS A 191 10.85 -5.53 -7.44
N ALA A 192 10.83 -5.42 -6.11
CA ALA A 192 10.02 -4.41 -5.44
C ALA A 192 10.66 -3.03 -5.65
N PRO A 193 9.93 -2.04 -6.20
CA PRO A 193 10.45 -0.68 -6.35
C PRO A 193 10.61 -0.04 -4.97
N ARG A 194 11.59 0.85 -4.85
CA ARG A 194 11.62 1.81 -3.75
C ARG A 194 10.54 2.87 -4.00
N VAL A 195 9.73 3.16 -2.99
CA VAL A 195 8.57 4.03 -3.14
C VAL A 195 8.62 5.18 -2.15
N ILE A 196 8.35 6.40 -2.65
CA ILE A 196 8.25 7.60 -1.83
C ILE A 196 6.91 8.28 -2.12
N GLY A 197 6.02 8.26 -1.14
CA GLY A 197 4.69 8.85 -1.25
C GLY A 197 4.61 10.21 -0.59
N GLY A 198 3.79 11.11 -1.14
CA GLY A 198 3.48 12.38 -0.49
C GLY A 198 4.42 13.54 -0.81
N VAL A 199 5.31 13.41 -1.78
CA VAL A 199 6.22 14.51 -2.17
C VAL A 199 5.41 15.60 -2.88
N LEU A 200 5.39 16.80 -2.29
CA LEU A 200 4.51 17.90 -2.73
C LEU A 200 3.01 17.50 -2.78
N ARG A 201 2.58 16.70 -1.79
CA ARG A 201 1.18 16.26 -1.65
C ARG A 201 0.20 17.42 -1.62
N ALA A 202 0.46 18.46 -0.82
CA ALA A 202 -0.45 19.60 -0.70
C ALA A 202 -0.73 20.28 -2.06
N GLN A 203 0.32 20.43 -2.90
CA GLN A 203 0.21 21.00 -4.24
C GLN A 203 -0.54 20.07 -5.19
N SER A 204 -0.30 18.76 -5.08
CA SER A 204 -0.96 17.74 -5.89
C SER A 204 -2.44 17.62 -5.54
N ASP A 205 -2.79 17.50 -4.25
CA ASP A 205 -4.16 17.49 -3.73
C ASP A 205 -4.93 18.71 -4.22
N ALA A 206 -4.33 19.90 -4.11
CA ALA A 206 -4.93 21.15 -4.56
C ALA A 206 -5.19 21.15 -6.08
N TRP A 207 -4.30 20.55 -6.86
CA TRP A 207 -4.48 20.40 -8.31
C TRP A 207 -5.59 19.40 -8.67
N PHE A 208 -5.70 18.29 -7.93
CA PHE A 208 -6.84 17.39 -8.08
C PHE A 208 -8.17 18.04 -7.65
N GLY A 209 -8.14 19.00 -6.72
CA GLY A 209 -9.32 19.73 -6.27
C GLY A 209 -10.29 18.82 -5.51
N SER A 210 -11.60 19.02 -5.69
CA SER A 210 -12.62 18.16 -5.08
C SER A 210 -13.77 17.88 -6.04
N TYR A 211 -14.29 16.66 -5.97
CA TYR A 211 -15.52 16.23 -6.62
C TYR A 211 -16.67 16.03 -5.63
N CYS A 212 -16.43 16.17 -4.32
CA CYS A 212 -17.41 15.84 -3.28
C CYS A 212 -18.72 16.65 -3.40
N SER A 213 -18.64 17.87 -3.92
CA SER A 213 -19.79 18.75 -4.18
C SER A 213 -20.35 18.64 -5.62
N ARG A 214 -19.89 17.66 -6.41
CA ARG A 214 -20.18 17.54 -7.86
C ARG A 214 -20.77 16.16 -8.20
N PRO A 215 -21.94 15.79 -7.65
CA PRO A 215 -22.49 14.44 -7.78
C PRO A 215 -22.85 14.02 -9.22
N THR A 216 -22.98 14.97 -10.14
CA THR A 216 -23.24 14.72 -11.57
C THR A 216 -21.98 14.49 -12.39
N SER A 217 -20.79 14.67 -11.80
CA SER A 217 -19.52 14.39 -12.48
C SER A 217 -19.34 12.89 -12.67
N ILE A 218 -18.91 12.48 -13.86
CA ILE A 218 -18.54 11.07 -14.13
C ILE A 218 -17.39 10.57 -13.25
N TYR A 219 -16.61 11.49 -12.68
CA TYR A 219 -15.51 11.18 -11.77
C TYR A 219 -15.94 11.11 -10.31
N TYR A 220 -17.15 11.53 -9.97
CA TYR A 220 -17.60 11.51 -8.58
C TYR A 220 -18.00 10.09 -8.16
N ILE A 221 -17.61 9.73 -6.95
CA ILE A 221 -18.23 8.63 -6.22
C ILE A 221 -18.52 9.08 -4.80
N LYS A 222 -19.61 8.61 -4.20
CA LYS A 222 -19.83 8.76 -2.75
C LYS A 222 -18.82 7.83 -2.05
N PRO A 223 -17.81 8.37 -1.35
CA PRO A 223 -16.77 7.51 -0.80
C PRO A 223 -17.29 6.71 0.40
N GLU A 224 -16.92 5.44 0.47
CA GLU A 224 -17.13 4.57 1.63
C GLU A 224 -15.89 4.59 2.51
N CYS A 225 -15.63 5.74 3.13
CA CYS A 225 -14.44 5.94 3.94
C CYS A 225 -14.74 5.88 5.43
N ALA A 226 -13.84 5.26 6.18
CA ALA A 226 -13.87 5.26 7.63
C ALA A 226 -13.36 6.60 8.18
N CYS A 227 -14.04 7.70 7.85
CA CYS A 227 -13.66 9.04 8.32
C CYS A 227 -13.88 9.22 9.84
N ASN A 228 -14.73 8.37 10.45
CA ASN A 228 -15.16 8.45 11.86
C ASN A 228 -15.08 7.09 12.59
N LYS A 229 -14.03 6.29 12.43
CA LYS A 229 -13.86 5.10 13.28
C LYS A 229 -12.81 5.35 14.35
N ALA A 230 -13.28 5.83 15.49
CA ALA A 230 -12.74 5.34 16.76
C ALA A 230 -12.77 3.81 16.69
N ILE A 231 -11.60 3.19 16.61
CA ILE A 231 -11.50 1.74 16.57
C ILE A 231 -11.71 1.24 18.00
N SER A 232 -12.93 0.82 18.33
CA SER A 232 -13.18 0.00 19.50
C SER A 232 -12.60 -1.39 19.22
N VAL A 233 -11.37 -1.65 19.65
CA VAL A 233 -10.81 -3.01 19.66
C VAL A 233 -11.45 -3.76 20.83
N SER A 234 -12.56 -4.46 20.61
CA SER A 234 -13.06 -5.42 21.60
C SER A 234 -12.40 -6.78 21.34
N GLN A 235 -11.30 -7.08 22.04
CA GLN A 235 -10.78 -8.44 22.08
C GLN A 235 -10.96 -9.01 23.49
N ARG A 236 -11.81 -10.04 23.60
CA ARG A 236 -12.04 -10.77 24.84
C ARG A 236 -10.94 -11.81 25.01
N VAL A 237 -9.99 -11.56 25.90
CA VAL A 237 -8.94 -12.52 26.26
C VAL A 237 -9.31 -13.18 27.58
N VAL A 238 -9.57 -14.48 27.56
CA VAL A 238 -9.82 -15.29 28.76
C VAL A 238 -8.56 -16.09 29.04
N THR A 239 -7.83 -15.75 30.11
CA THR A 239 -6.66 -16.52 30.56
C THR A 239 -6.97 -17.18 31.89
N SER A 240 -6.77 -18.50 31.94
CA SER A 240 -6.78 -19.28 33.17
C SER A 240 -5.36 -19.70 33.54
N TYR A 241 -4.96 -19.35 34.76
CA TYR A 241 -3.81 -19.80 35.55
C TYR A 241 -2.45 -19.09 35.43
N SER A 242 -1.80 -19.13 36.60
CA SER A 242 -0.66 -18.35 37.06
C SER A 242 0.66 -18.83 36.48
N GLY A 243 1.37 -17.88 35.89
CA GLY A 243 2.66 -18.04 35.27
C GLY A 243 2.88 -16.81 34.42
N TYR A 244 4.12 -16.32 34.34
CA TYR A 244 4.47 -15.23 33.45
C TYR A 244 3.99 -15.61 32.05
N THR A 245 2.93 -14.97 31.57
CA THR A 245 2.37 -15.28 30.26
C THR A 245 2.57 -14.05 29.41
N GLN A 246 3.63 -14.11 28.60
CA GLN A 246 3.85 -13.14 27.54
C GLN A 246 2.82 -13.44 26.46
N PHE A 247 1.98 -12.46 26.16
CA PHE A 247 1.12 -12.50 24.99
C PHE A 247 1.55 -11.39 24.03
N GLU A 248 1.60 -11.73 22.75
CA GLU A 248 1.73 -10.76 21.67
C GLU A 248 0.34 -10.45 21.15
N VAL A 249 -0.06 -9.18 21.22
CA VAL A 249 -1.29 -8.71 20.59
C VAL A 249 -0.89 -7.94 19.34
N SER A 250 -1.08 -8.56 18.17
CA SER A 250 -0.91 -7.88 16.90
C SER A 250 -2.13 -7.02 16.62
N LEU A 251 -2.01 -5.71 16.87
CA LEU A 251 -2.96 -4.74 16.37
C LEU A 251 -2.65 -4.48 14.89
N VAL A 252 -3.60 -4.74 14.01
CA VAL A 252 -3.44 -4.52 12.57
C VAL A 252 -4.32 -3.33 12.18
N ASN A 253 -3.73 -2.35 11.47
CA ASN A 253 -4.34 -1.09 11.00
C ASN A 253 -4.70 -0.08 12.11
N TYR A 254 -3.79 0.85 12.41
CA TYR A 254 -4.09 2.01 13.25
C TYR A 254 -3.41 3.29 12.73
N GLY A 255 -4.06 4.42 13.00
CA GLY A 255 -3.69 5.76 12.53
C GLY A 255 -2.45 6.35 13.23
N PRO A 256 -2.21 7.68 13.13
CA PRO A 256 -0.96 8.27 13.61
C PRO A 256 -0.82 8.18 15.14
N ALA A 257 0.43 8.31 15.59
CA ALA A 257 0.96 8.05 16.94
C ALA A 257 -0.06 8.11 18.10
N VAL A 258 -0.14 7.02 18.86
CA VAL A 258 -0.96 6.92 20.07
C VAL A 258 -0.18 7.49 21.25
N GLN A 259 -0.68 8.55 21.89
CA GLN A 259 -0.17 9.04 23.16
C GLN A 259 -1.05 8.54 24.31
N GLY A 260 -0.73 7.35 24.84
CA GLY A 260 -1.37 6.75 26.01
C GLY A 260 -2.27 5.54 25.74
N MET A 261 -2.46 4.71 26.76
CA MET A 261 -3.31 3.51 26.75
C MET A 261 -4.28 3.60 27.93
N ILE A 262 -5.57 3.32 27.73
CA ILE A 262 -6.56 3.21 28.81
C ILE A 262 -6.89 1.74 29.03
N VAL A 263 -6.75 1.23 30.24
CA VAL A 263 -7.22 -0.12 30.57
C VAL A 263 -8.61 0.02 31.19
N GLN A 264 -9.63 -0.59 30.59
CA GLN A 264 -10.95 -0.69 31.21
C GLN A 264 -11.18 -2.13 31.68
N SER A 265 -11.30 -2.32 32.99
CA SER A 265 -11.77 -3.59 33.54
C SER A 265 -13.29 -3.56 33.75
N ASP A 266 -13.91 -4.72 33.98
CA ASP A 266 -15.32 -4.82 34.42
C ASP A 266 -15.59 -4.12 35.78
N TYR A 267 -14.56 -3.50 36.38
CA TYR A 267 -14.63 -2.71 37.61
C TYR A 267 -14.10 -1.29 37.37
N THR A 268 -14.73 -0.31 38.03
CA THR A 268 -14.42 1.12 37.89
C THR A 268 -13.00 1.42 38.36
N LEU A 269 -12.11 1.79 37.44
CA LEU A 269 -10.72 2.15 37.71
C LEU A 269 -10.59 3.66 37.84
N GLY A 270 -9.92 4.13 38.90
CA GLY A 270 -9.62 5.55 39.10
C GLY A 270 -8.54 6.02 38.14
N ASN A 271 -8.75 7.19 37.54
CA ASN A 271 -7.74 7.90 36.76
C ASN A 271 -6.58 8.24 37.68
N ASN A 272 -5.39 7.65 37.48
CA ASN A 272 -4.09 8.28 37.77
C ASN A 272 -2.98 7.49 37.07
N ASP A 273 -2.22 8.22 36.24
CA ASP A 273 -0.89 7.96 35.69
C ASP A 273 -0.61 6.65 34.92
N ILE A 274 -0.50 6.82 33.60
CA ILE A 274 -0.29 5.82 32.54
C ILE A 274 1.06 5.08 32.64
N TRP A 275 1.93 5.45 33.59
CA TRP A 275 3.29 4.92 33.69
C TRP A 275 3.51 3.90 34.81
N THR A 276 2.55 3.76 35.73
CA THR A 276 2.51 2.65 36.70
C THR A 276 1.09 2.56 37.24
N LEU A 277 0.30 1.65 36.67
CA LEU A 277 -1.08 1.46 37.12
C LEU A 277 -1.08 0.62 38.41
N ASN A 278 -0.71 1.23 39.55
CA ASN A 278 -0.85 0.62 40.86
C ASN A 278 -2.32 0.70 41.32
N SER A 279 -3.19 -0.14 40.75
CA SER A 279 -4.55 -0.28 41.28
C SER A 279 -4.56 -1.34 42.38
N THR A 280 -4.63 -0.92 43.64
CA THR A 280 -5.00 -1.78 44.76
C THR A 280 -6.52 -1.96 44.77
N LEU A 281 -7.01 -3.06 44.19
CA LEU A 281 -8.42 -3.44 44.25
C LEU A 281 -8.72 -4.17 45.57
N ALA A 282 -9.14 -3.44 46.59
CA ALA A 282 -9.71 -4.02 47.79
C ALA A 282 -11.18 -4.37 47.55
N ALA A 283 -11.45 -5.60 47.13
CA ALA A 283 -12.75 -6.21 47.40
C ALA A 283 -12.77 -6.61 48.89
N SER A 284 -13.85 -6.28 49.59
CA SER A 284 -13.98 -6.48 51.04
C SER A 284 -13.51 -7.87 51.48
N GLY A 285 -12.41 -7.93 52.24
CA GLY A 285 -11.96 -9.13 52.95
C GLY A 285 -11.01 -10.07 52.20
N VAL A 286 -10.50 -9.73 51.00
CA VAL A 286 -9.56 -10.58 50.25
C VAL A 286 -8.35 -9.76 49.81
N ALA A 287 -7.14 -10.33 49.94
CA ALA A 287 -5.89 -9.66 49.58
C ALA A 287 -5.93 -9.17 48.11
N PRO A 288 -5.65 -7.88 47.84
CA PRO A 288 -5.78 -7.30 46.51
C PRO A 288 -4.78 -7.92 45.53
N ASN A 289 -5.25 -8.25 44.32
CA ASN A 289 -4.34 -8.50 43.21
C ASN A 289 -3.61 -7.18 42.88
N THR A 290 -2.30 -7.24 42.71
CA THR A 290 -1.53 -6.12 42.15
C THR A 290 -1.26 -6.40 40.68
N TYR A 291 -1.61 -5.44 39.83
CA TYR A 291 -1.40 -5.50 38.39
C TYR A 291 -0.28 -4.53 38.02
N THR A 292 0.74 -4.99 37.30
CA THR A 292 1.77 -4.09 36.77
C THR A 292 1.91 -4.34 35.28
N PHE A 293 1.69 -3.30 34.49
CA PHE A 293 1.88 -3.31 33.04
C PHE A 293 3.24 -2.70 32.72
N TYR A 294 4.00 -3.38 31.87
CA TYR A 294 5.31 -2.92 31.39
C TYR A 294 5.19 -2.64 29.89
N PRO A 295 4.96 -1.38 29.48
CA PRO A 295 5.19 -1.00 28.11
C PRO A 295 6.70 -1.06 27.84
N TYR A 296 7.11 -1.67 26.72
CA TYR A 296 8.52 -1.71 26.33
C TYR A 296 8.99 -0.42 25.62
N LYS A 297 8.08 0.53 25.33
CA LYS A 297 8.35 1.81 24.66
C LYS A 297 7.35 2.91 25.02
N ASP A 298 7.80 4.16 24.87
CA ASP A 298 7.04 5.37 25.22
C ASP A 298 6.31 6.05 24.05
N LEU A 299 6.63 5.64 22.82
CA LEU A 299 6.05 6.15 21.58
C LEU A 299 5.78 4.96 20.65
N PHE A 300 4.56 4.91 20.12
CA PHE A 300 4.11 3.86 19.22
C PHE A 300 3.91 4.43 17.81
N ASN A 301 4.61 3.87 16.82
CA ASN A 301 4.44 4.25 15.43
C ASN A 301 3.31 3.45 14.79
N ALA A 302 2.71 3.98 13.72
CA ALA A 302 1.72 3.24 12.94
C ALA A 302 2.31 1.90 12.46
N ASN A 303 1.55 0.82 12.60
CA ASN A 303 1.90 -0.55 12.18
C ASN A 303 3.06 -1.22 12.93
N GLU A 304 3.39 -0.78 14.14
CA GLU A 304 4.32 -1.48 15.03
C GLU A 304 3.63 -2.66 15.76
N VAL A 305 4.33 -3.78 15.96
CA VAL A 305 3.81 -4.84 16.84
C VAL A 305 4.01 -4.40 18.29
N LEU A 306 2.92 -4.22 19.03
CA LEU A 306 2.98 -3.84 20.44
C LEU A 306 3.13 -5.08 21.31
N THR A 307 4.34 -5.28 21.83
CA THR A 307 4.58 -6.26 22.88
C THR A 307 4.49 -5.55 24.23
N PHE A 308 3.59 -5.99 25.11
CA PHE A 308 3.57 -5.56 26.50
C PHE A 308 3.60 -6.79 27.41
N GLY A 309 4.35 -6.68 28.50
CA GLY A 309 4.29 -7.65 29.58
C GLY A 309 3.30 -7.18 30.64
N TYR A 310 2.57 -8.09 31.26
CA TYR A 310 1.87 -7.81 32.49
C TYR A 310 2.28 -8.80 33.58
N ARG A 311 2.33 -8.33 34.83
CA ARG A 311 2.51 -9.18 36.00
C ARG A 311 1.26 -9.10 36.86
N ILE A 312 0.67 -10.25 37.15
CA ILE A 312 -0.40 -10.39 38.14
C ILE A 312 0.25 -10.98 39.40
N GLN A 313 0.12 -10.30 40.53
CA GLN A 313 0.43 -10.87 41.84
C GLN A 313 -0.86 -11.04 42.62
N GLY A 314 -1.32 -12.29 42.75
CA GLY A 314 -2.44 -12.68 43.61
C GLY A 314 -3.11 -13.99 43.17
N SER A 315 -4.24 -14.34 43.80
CA SER A 315 -4.75 -15.72 43.86
C SER A 315 -5.96 -16.01 42.96
N TYR A 316 -6.42 -15.07 42.13
CA TYR A 316 -7.68 -15.19 41.38
C TYR A 316 -7.55 -14.80 39.90
N ALA A 317 -8.36 -15.42 39.05
CA ALA A 317 -8.49 -15.05 37.64
C ALA A 317 -9.11 -13.66 37.48
N ALA A 318 -8.59 -12.85 36.55
CA ALA A 318 -9.08 -11.51 36.28
C ALA A 318 -9.36 -11.35 34.78
N ASN A 319 -10.48 -10.70 34.44
CA ASN A 319 -10.79 -10.28 33.09
C ASN A 319 -10.40 -8.81 32.95
N PHE A 320 -9.75 -8.44 31.85
CA PHE A 320 -9.42 -7.05 31.54
C PHE A 320 -9.69 -6.76 30.06
N THR A 321 -10.10 -5.52 29.78
CA THR A 321 -10.23 -4.99 28.42
C THR A 321 -9.22 -3.86 28.25
N LEU A 322 -8.49 -3.86 27.13
CA LEU A 322 -7.56 -2.79 26.78
C LEU A 322 -8.26 -1.85 25.80
N GLN A 323 -8.26 -0.56 26.09
CA GLN A 323 -8.88 0.48 25.27
C GLN A 323 -7.88 1.60 24.96
N PHE A 324 -7.55 1.80 23.70
CA PHE A 324 -6.59 2.83 23.30
C PHE A 324 -7.35 4.14 23.03
N ASN A 325 -7.00 5.21 23.74
CA ASN A 325 -7.53 6.56 23.47
C ASN A 325 -6.46 7.39 22.79
N TYR A 326 -6.83 8.04 21.69
CA TYR A 326 -5.95 8.97 20.97
C TYR A 326 -6.01 10.36 21.61
N ALA A 327 -4.86 11.01 21.74
CA ALA A 327 -4.78 12.44 22.00
C ALA A 327 -5.15 13.20 20.72
N SER A 328 -6.05 14.18 20.84
CA SER A 328 -6.52 15.06 19.77
C SER A 328 -5.43 15.98 19.22
#